data_AF-A0A534A7T8-F1
#
_entry.id   AF-A0A534A7T8-F1
#
_cell.length_a   1.000
_cell.length_b   1.000
_cell.length_c   1.000
_cell.angle_alpha   90.00
_cell.angle_beta   90.00
_cell.angle_gamma   90.00
#
_symmetry.space_group_name_H-M   'P 1'
#
loop_
_entity.id
_entity.type
_entity.pdbx_description
1 polymer ?
#
loop_
_entity_poly.entity_id
_entity_poly.type
_entity_poly.pdbx_seq_one_letter_code
_entity_poly.pdbx_strand_id
1 'polypeptide(L)' 'MFLFQRKYRALLGLDITTSSVKLIELAMGGGQYRVEAYAAEPTPQNAINEKAIVDAEAVGEAIRR' A
#
# COMPACT_ATOMS: atom_id res chain seq x y z
N MET A 1 -28.08 -6.65 25.02
CA MET A 1 -27.97 -5.46 24.15
C MET A 1 -26.76 -5.68 23.24
N PHE A 2 -26.98 -6.21 22.04
CA PHE A 2 -25.88 -6.52 21.11
C PHE A 2 -25.40 -5.24 20.45
N LEU A 3 -24.22 -4.78 20.87
CA LEU A 3 -23.57 -3.62 20.27
C LEU A 3 -22.92 -4.08 18.96
N PHE A 4 -23.49 -3.67 17.82
CA PHE A 4 -22.88 -3.87 16.51
C PHE A 4 -21.54 -3.13 16.47
N GLN A 5 -20.43 -3.83 16.69
CA GLN A 5 -19.11 -3.27 16.42
C GLN A 5 -18.99 -3.02 14.91
N ARG A 6 -18.73 -1.76 14.53
CA ARG A 6 -18.31 -1.44 13.16
C ARG A 6 -17.04 -2.22 12.87
N LYS A 7 -17.12 -3.23 12.01
CA LYS A 7 -15.96 -3.87 11.42
C LYS A 7 -15.31 -2.85 10.47
N TYR A 8 -14.21 -2.26 10.89
CA TYR A 8 -13.33 -1.54 9.98
C TYR A 8 -12.71 -2.58 9.05
N ARG A 9 -12.87 -2.38 7.74
CA ARG A 9 -12.20 -3.21 6.74
C ARG A 9 -10.72 -2.90 6.81
N ALA A 10 -9.87 -3.92 6.90
CA ALA A 10 -8.43 -3.75 6.79
C ALA A 10 -8.11 -3.10 5.43
N LEU A 11 -7.25 -2.09 5.42
CA LEU A 11 -6.79 -1.38 4.24
C LEU A 11 -5.28 -1.54 4.13
N LEU A 12 -4.80 -1.59 2.90
CA LEU A 12 -3.38 -1.52 2.59
C LEU A 12 -3.02 -0.07 2.28
N GLY A 13 -1.98 0.45 2.93
CA GLY A 13 -1.34 1.69 2.54
C GLY A 13 -0.39 1.41 1.39
N LEU A 14 -0.57 2.09 0.26
CA LEU A 14 0.28 1.95 -0.92
C LEU A 14 0.85 3.32 -1.30
N ASP A 15 2.18 3.47 -1.20
CA ASP A 15 2.94 4.65 -1.60
C ASP A 15 3.62 4.38 -2.95
N ILE A 16 3.18 5.08 -3.99
CA ILE A 16 3.69 4.93 -5.36
C ILE A 16 4.54 6.15 -5.69
N THR A 17 5.85 5.95 -5.78
CA THR A 17 6.83 7.02 -6.04
C THR A 17 7.71 6.69 -7.25
N THR A 18 8.45 7.67 -7.76
CA THR A 18 9.36 7.48 -8.89
C THR A 18 10.48 6.47 -8.63
N SER A 19 10.84 6.22 -7.37
CA SER A 19 11.90 5.27 -7.00
C SER A 19 11.38 3.92 -6.55
N SER A 20 10.23 3.87 -5.89
CA SER A 20 9.66 2.62 -5.37
C SER A 20 8.16 2.68 -5.15
N VAL A 21 7.54 1.50 -5.24
CA VAL A 21 6.21 1.18 -4.75
C VAL A 21 6.37 0.54 -3.36
N LYS A 22 5.76 1.12 -2.32
CA LYS A 22 5.84 0.60 -0.95
C LYS A 22 4.44 0.27 -0.44
N LEU A 23 4.32 -0.87 0.21
CA LEU A 23 3.09 -1.35 0.82
C LEU A 23 3.27 -1.46 2.33
N ILE A 24 2.23 -1.07 3.08
CA ILE A 24 2.15 -1.32 4.53
C ILE A 24 0.74 -1.74 4.93
N GLU A 25 0.66 -2.75 5.78
CA GLU A 25 -0.58 -3.15 6.46
C GLU A 25 -0.43 -2.88 7.96
N LEU A 26 -1.40 -2.17 8.54
CA LEU A 26 -1.42 -1.87 9.97
C LEU A 26 -2.63 -2.52 10.63
N ALA A 27 -2.41 -3.13 11.78
CA ALA A 27 -3.46 -3.53 12.70
C ALA A 27 -3.46 -2.63 13.95
N MET A 28 -4.63 -2.51 14.58
CA MET A 28 -4.78 -1.86 15.88
C MET A 28 -5.05 -2.94 16.93
N GLY A 29 -4.21 -3.01 17.96
CA GLY A 29 -4.37 -3.94 19.08
C GLY A 29 -3.91 -3.30 20.37
N GLY A 30 -4.70 -3.42 21.45
CA GLY A 30 -4.34 -2.86 22.76
C GLY A 30 -4.13 -1.33 22.76
N GLY A 31 -4.74 -0.60 21.82
CA GLY A 31 -4.58 0.85 21.68
C GLY A 31 -3.30 1.29 20.96
N GLN A 32 -2.56 0.36 20.36
CA GLN A 32 -1.34 0.64 19.59
C GLN A 32 -1.45 0.11 18.16
N TYR A 33 -0.77 0.79 17.24
CA TYR A 33 -0.60 0.29 15.88
C TYR A 33 0.52 -0.74 15.83
N ARG A 34 0.31 -1.80 15.07
CA ARG A 34 1.29 -2.83 14.75
C ARG A 34 1.40 -2.98 13.24
N VAL A 35 2.62 -3.12 12.73
CA VAL A 35 2.86 -3.47 11.32
C VAL A 35 2.62 -4.97 11.16
N GLU A 36 1.65 -5.33 10.34
CA GLU A 36 1.38 -6.73 9.97
C GLU A 36 2.21 -7.14 8.76
N ALA A 37 2.32 -6.26 7.77
CA ALA A 37 3.08 -6.50 6.55
C ALA A 37 3.73 -5.22 6.03
N TYR A 38 4.89 -5.39 5.39
CA TYR A 38 5.60 -4.34 4.66
C TYR A 38 6.31 -4.95 3.45
N ALA A 39 6.22 -4.29 2.30
CA ALA A 39 6.97 -4.64 1.10
C ALA A 39 7.41 -3.37 0.36
N ALA A 40 8.52 -3.46 -0.37
CA ALA A 40 9.01 -2.37 -1.20
C ALA A 40 9.62 -2.92 -2.49
N GLU A 41 9.06 -2.49 -3.61
CA GLU A 41 9.48 -2.88 -4.96
C GLU A 41 10.03 -1.64 -5.69
N PRO A 42 11.13 -1.76 -6.45
CA PRO A 42 11.63 -0.66 -7.26
C PRO A 42 10.62 -0.32 -8.36
N THR A 43 10.41 0.97 -8.59
CA THR A 43 9.55 1.43 -9.68
C THR A 43 10.24 1.18 -11.02
N PRO A 44 9.54 0.65 -12.04
CA PRO A 44 10.12 0.47 -13.36
C PRO A 44 10.57 1.81 -13.95
N GLN A 45 11.68 1.78 -14.71
CA GLN A 45 12.20 2.99 -15.34
C GLN A 45 11.14 3.62 -16.26
N ASN A 46 11.06 4.95 -16.22
CA ASN A 46 10.13 5.74 -17.01
C ASN A 46 8.64 5.41 -16.80
N ALA A 47 8.25 4.63 -15.78
CA ALA A 47 6.84 4.31 -15.53
C ALA A 47 6.09 5.41 -14.76
N ILE A 48 6.84 6.31 -14.11
CA ILE A 48 6.31 7.48 -13.41
C ILE A 48 7.16 8.69 -13.76
N ASN A 49 6.51 9.78 -14.16
CA ASN A 49 7.15 11.07 -14.43
C ASN A 49 6.42 12.18 -13.68
N GLU A 50 7.14 13.02 -12.93
CA GLU A 50 6.58 14.17 -12.20
C GLU A 50 5.27 13.86 -11.42
N LYS A 51 5.23 12.70 -10.75
CA LYS A 51 4.06 12.17 -9.99
C LYS A 51 2.87 11.69 -10.85
N ALA A 52 3.00 11.68 -12.17
CA ALA A 52 2.05 11.03 -13.08
C ALA A 52 2.52 9.60 -13.41
N ILE A 53 1.60 8.64 -13.33
CA ILE A 53 1.82 7.29 -13.86
C ILE A 53 1.70 7.38 -15.37
N VAL A 54 2.79 7.06 -16.08
CA VAL A 54 2.85 7.09 -17.54
C VAL A 54 2.76 5.69 -18.15
N ASP A 55 3.18 4.66 -17.40
CA ASP A 55 2.99 3.25 -17.74
C ASP A 55 2.28 2.54 -16.59
N ALA A 56 0.96 2.40 -16.73
CA ALA A 56 0.11 1.80 -15.70
C ALA A 56 0.30 0.28 -15.59
N GLU A 57 0.66 -0.40 -16.69
CA GLU A 57 0.87 -1.84 -16.70
C GLU A 57 2.15 -2.19 -15.95
N ALA A 58 3.24 -1.47 -16.22
CA ALA A 58 4.51 -1.66 -15.52
C ALA A 58 4.38 -1.36 -14.00
N VAL A 59 3.65 -0.31 -13.62
CA VAL A 59 3.35 -0.04 -12.20
C VAL A 59 2.50 -1.17 -11.60
N GLY A 60 1.53 -1.70 -12.35
CA GLY A 60 0.72 -2.85 -11.93
C GLY A 60 1.56 -4.10 -11.66
N GLU A 61 2.54 -4.40 -12.50
CA GLU A 61 3.48 -5.50 -12.26
C GLU A 61 4.36 -5.27 -11.03
N ALA A 62 4.79 -4.03 -10.79
CA ALA A 62 5.54 -3.70 -9.57
C ALA A 62 4.70 -3.84 -8.29
N ILE A 63 3.37 -3.64 -8.37
CA ILE A 63 2.45 -3.88 -7.25
C ILE A 63 2.21 -5.38 -7.02
N ARG A 64 2.32 -6.21 -8.07
CA ARG A 64 2.04 -7.65 -7.99
C ARG A 64 3.20 -8.47 -7.42
N ARG A 65 4.45 -8.01 -7.60
CA ARG A 65 5.64 -8.63 -7.02
C ARG A 65 5.69 -8.41 -5.52
#